data_AF-A0A0B2XF88-F1
#
_entry.id   AF-A0A0B2XF88-F1
#
_cell.length_a   1.000
_cell.length_b   1.000
_cell.length_c   1.000
_cell.angle_alpha   90.00
_cell.angle_beta   90.00
_cell.angle_gamma   90.00
#
_symmetry.space_group_name_H-M   'P 1'
#
loop_
_entity.id
_entity.type
_entity.pdbx_description
1 polymer ?
#
loop_
_entity_poly.entity_id
_entity_poly.type
_entity_poly.pdbx_seq_one_letter_code
_entity_poly.pdbx_strand_id
1 'polypeptide(L)'
;MGQIKMETCSRCRERWFAMDLKGEVCHACFLRDKGSKTPFLMSAENEMDPGELPAHLPELTQVEEMIIARSHVQMMVHRYRGHQYHYSGHCIS
;
A
#
# COMPACT_ATOMS: atom_id res chain seq x y z
N MET A 1 -25.99 -10.38 -5.60
CA MET A 1 -24.56 -10.24 -5.24
C MET A 1 -24.33 -8.77 -4.92
N GLY A 2 -23.76 -8.44 -3.76
CA GLY A 2 -23.50 -7.05 -3.38
C GLY A 2 -22.44 -6.43 -4.29
N GLN A 3 -22.63 -5.19 -4.70
CA GLN A 3 -21.71 -4.46 -5.56
C GLN A 3 -20.39 -4.23 -4.80
N ILE A 4 -19.29 -4.74 -5.33
CA ILE A 4 -17.96 -4.51 -4.75
C ILE A 4 -17.59 -3.05 -5.04
N LYS A 5 -17.63 -2.21 -4.01
CA LYS A 5 -17.28 -0.78 -4.12
C LYS A 5 -15.85 -0.56 -3.60
N MET A 6 -15.06 0.14 -4.40
CA MET A 6 -13.78 0.70 -3.96
C MET A 6 -14.06 1.88 -3.04
N GLU A 7 -13.44 1.89 -1.87
CA GLU A 7 -13.46 2.96 -0.89
C GLU A 7 -12.09 3.64 -0.87
N THR A 8 -12.06 4.93 -0.56
CA THR A 8 -10.82 5.72 -0.53
C THR A 8 -10.75 6.50 0.77
N CYS A 9 -9.63 6.39 1.48
CA CYS A 9 -9.36 7.19 2.68
C CYS A 9 -9.03 8.64 2.30
N SER A 10 -9.68 9.63 2.92
CA SER A 10 -9.42 11.05 2.65
C SER A 10 -8.06 11.54 3.16
N ARG A 11 -7.47 10.86 4.17
CA ARG A 11 -6.16 11.20 4.74
C ARG A 11 -5.01 10.64 3.90
N CYS A 12 -4.85 9.32 3.91
CA CYS A 12 -3.71 8.66 3.27
C CYS A 12 -3.94 8.36 1.78
N ARG A 13 -5.14 8.62 1.23
CA ARG A 13 -5.53 8.33 -0.16
C ARG A 13 -5.44 6.86 -0.58
N GLU A 14 -5.28 5.96 0.38
CA GLU A 14 -5.35 4.53 0.14
C GLU A 14 -6.74 4.15 -0.37
N ARG A 15 -6.79 3.31 -1.40
CA ARG A 15 -8.01 2.89 -2.07
C ARG A 15 -8.11 1.37 -2.09
N TRP A 16 -9.12 0.83 -1.43
CA TRP A 16 -9.32 -0.62 -1.32
C TRP A 16 -10.78 -0.98 -1.13
N PHE A 17 -11.08 -2.28 -1.12
CA PHE A 17 -12.42 -2.79 -0.84
C PHE A 17 -12.64 -2.98 0.67
N ALA A 18 -13.87 -2.77 1.15
CA ALA A 18 -14.28 -3.06 2.53
C ALA A 18 -13.32 -2.47 3.59
N MET A 19 -12.94 -1.21 3.43
CA MET A 19 -12.03 -0.49 4.32
C MET A 19 -12.69 -0.05 5.64
N ASP A 20 -14.02 -0.10 5.74
CA ASP A 20 -14.79 0.32 6.91
C ASP A 20 -14.43 1.75 7.35
N LEU A 21 -14.54 2.69 6.40
CA LEU A 21 -14.17 4.09 6.63
C LEU A 21 -15.07 4.72 7.71
N LYS A 22 -14.46 5.33 8.72
CA LYS A 22 -15.16 6.11 9.74
C LYS A 22 -15.01 7.59 9.40
N GLY A 23 -16.09 8.19 8.91
CA GLY A 23 -16.06 9.59 8.47
C GLY A 23 -14.97 9.82 7.41
N GLU A 24 -14.91 8.94 6.41
CA GLU A 24 -13.93 8.97 5.30
C GLU A 24 -12.48 8.63 5.67
N VAL A 25 -12.20 8.31 6.94
CA VAL A 25 -10.86 7.96 7.42
C VAL A 25 -10.76 6.46 7.66
N CYS A 26 -9.69 5.83 7.16
CA CYS A 26 -9.42 4.42 7.40
C CYS A 26 -8.97 4.17 8.85
N HIS A 27 -9.14 2.92 9.30
CA HIS A 27 -8.77 2.51 10.65
C HIS A 27 -7.30 2.76 10.98
N ALA A 28 -6.39 2.57 10.00
CA ALA A 28 -4.96 2.79 10.19
C ALA A 28 -4.62 4.26 10.51
N CYS A 29 -5.20 5.21 9.76
CA CYS A 29 -5.04 6.64 10.05
C CYS A 29 -5.65 7.01 11.40
N PHE A 30 -6.87 6.54 11.70
CA PHE A 30 -7.54 6.81 12.96
C PHE A 30 -6.70 6.38 14.18
N LEU A 31 -6.05 5.21 14.11
CA LEU A 31 -5.22 4.70 15.20
C LEU A 31 -3.86 5.41 15.34
N ARG A 32 -3.28 5.89 14.24
CA ARG A 32 -1.97 6.57 14.25
C ARG A 32 -2.07 8.00 14.76
N ASP A 33 -3.11 8.72 14.36
CA ASP A 33 -3.28 10.15 14.64
C ASP A 33 -3.88 10.38 16.04
N LYS A 34 -3.10 10.10 17.10
CA LYS A 34 -3.50 10.33 18.49
C LYS A 34 -3.06 11.70 19.01
N GLY A 35 -3.86 12.27 19.90
CA GLY A 35 -3.46 13.43 20.73
C GLY A 35 -3.52 14.79 20.02
N SER A 36 -4.49 14.98 19.11
CA SER A 36 -4.75 16.26 18.43
C SER A 36 -3.51 16.87 17.75
N LYS A 37 -2.57 16.03 17.30
CA LYS A 37 -1.38 16.48 16.58
C LYS A 37 -1.76 16.86 15.15
N THR A 38 -1.35 18.07 14.76
CA THR A 38 -1.48 18.60 13.41
C THR A 38 -0.09 19.01 12.89
N PRO A 39 0.26 18.69 11.64
CA PRO A 39 -0.55 17.96 10.66
C PRO A 39 -0.68 16.47 10.99
N PHE A 40 -1.69 15.81 10.42
CA PHE A 40 -1.86 14.36 10.56
C PHE A 40 -0.75 13.61 9.83
N LEU A 41 -0.33 12.46 10.34
CA LEU A 41 0.91 11.80 9.90
C LEU A 41 0.89 11.44 8.41
N MET A 42 -0.23 10.90 7.94
CA MET A 42 -0.44 10.42 6.57
C MET A 42 -1.43 11.34 5.85
N SER A 43 -1.14 12.64 5.81
CA SER A 43 -2.02 13.64 5.20
C SER A 43 -1.27 14.51 4.19
N ALA A 44 -2.02 15.17 3.32
CA ALA A 44 -1.47 16.13 2.36
C ALA A 44 -0.79 17.32 3.05
N GLU A 45 -1.27 17.73 4.23
CA GLU A 45 -0.64 18.79 5.03
C GLU A 45 0.77 18.42 5.52
N ASN A 46 1.07 17.13 5.59
CA ASN A 46 2.39 16.60 5.92
C ASN A 46 3.19 16.16 4.68
N GLU A 47 2.84 16.67 3.48
CA GLU A 47 3.52 16.38 2.21
C GLU A 47 3.61 14.87 1.87
N MET A 48 2.68 14.06 2.42
CA MET A 48 2.64 12.61 2.18
C MET A 48 1.92 12.22 0.90
N ASP A 49 1.39 13.21 0.18
CA ASP A 49 0.83 13.03 -1.14
C ASP A 49 1.84 13.52 -2.18
N PRO A 50 2.41 12.64 -3.02
CA PRO A 50 3.35 13.04 -4.06
C PRO A 50 2.69 13.86 -5.17
N GLY A 51 1.35 13.94 -5.20
CA GLY A 51 0.61 14.68 -6.21
C GLY A 51 0.60 13.98 -7.57
N GLU A 52 0.44 14.77 -8.62
CA GLU A 52 0.47 14.27 -10.00
C GLU A 52 1.89 13.94 -10.45
N LEU A 53 2.01 12.93 -11.31
CA LEU A 53 3.29 12.55 -11.90
C LEU A 53 3.82 13.73 -12.74
N PRO A 54 5.03 14.24 -12.46
CA PRO A 54 5.58 15.36 -13.22
C PRO A 54 5.74 15.03 -14.72
N ALA A 55 5.29 15.93 -15.59
CA ALA A 55 5.32 15.74 -17.05
C ALA A 55 6.73 15.62 -17.67
N HIS A 56 7.77 15.97 -16.91
CA HIS A 56 9.16 15.87 -17.35
C HIS A 56 9.80 14.51 -17.05
N LEU A 57 9.10 13.62 -16.32
CA LEU A 57 9.59 12.27 -16.10
C LEU A 57 9.37 11.43 -17.37
N PRO A 58 10.37 10.64 -17.79
CA PRO A 58 10.19 9.72 -18.91
C PRO A 58 9.18 8.63 -18.55
N GLU A 59 8.45 8.12 -19.54
CA GLU A 59 7.68 6.90 -19.39
C GLU A 59 8.64 5.73 -19.13
N LEU A 60 8.33 4.93 -18.11
CA LEU A 60 9.11 3.74 -17.78
C LEU A 60 8.78 2.63 -18.78
N THR A 61 9.80 1.91 -19.24
CA THR A 61 9.58 0.65 -19.95
C THR A 61 9.04 -0.41 -18.99
N GLN A 62 8.34 -1.42 -19.52
CA GLN A 62 7.84 -2.55 -18.71
C GLN A 62 8.93 -3.17 -17.82
N VAL A 63 10.16 -3.27 -18.32
CA VAL A 63 11.30 -3.82 -17.56
C VAL A 63 11.69 -2.91 -16.39
N GLU A 64 11.74 -1.59 -16.61
CA GLU A 64 12.06 -0.62 -15.56
C GLU A 64 10.96 -0.57 -14.49
N GLU A 65 9.68 -0.62 -14.89
CA GLU A 65 8.56 -0.73 -13.96
C GLU A 65 8.70 -1.98 -13.08
N MET A 66 9.03 -3.13 -13.67
CA MET A 66 9.23 -4.38 -12.93
C MET A 66 10.41 -4.33 -11.95
N ILE A 67 11.46 -3.58 -12.26
CA ILE A 67 12.65 -3.43 -11.39
C ILE A 67 12.37 -2.42 -10.26
N ILE A 68 11.63 -1.34 -10.54
CA ILE A 68 11.28 -0.31 -9.56
C ILE A 68 10.16 -0.78 -8.62
N ALA A 69 9.23 -1.60 -9.12
CA ALA A 69 8.17 -2.16 -8.31
C ALA A 69 8.75 -2.93 -7.12
N ARG A 70 8.52 -2.39 -5.91
CA ARG A 70 8.95 -2.92 -4.61
C ARG A 70 8.40 -4.33 -4.29
N SER A 71 7.64 -4.91 -5.21
CA SER A 71 6.90 -6.17 -5.13
C SER A 71 7.50 -7.30 -5.96
N HIS A 72 8.75 -7.23 -6.42
CA HIS A 72 9.44 -8.44 -6.87
C HIS A 72 9.74 -9.34 -5.67
N VAL A 73 8.74 -10.12 -5.24
CA VAL A 73 8.88 -11.08 -4.14
C VAL A 73 9.86 -12.16 -4.56
N GLN A 74 11.11 -12.03 -4.13
CA GLN A 74 12.07 -13.13 -4.19
C GLN A 74 11.70 -14.14 -3.09
N MET A 75 10.90 -15.15 -3.44
CA MET A 75 10.61 -16.26 -2.53
C MET A 75 11.74 -17.28 -2.56
N MET A 76 12.43 -17.46 -1.44
CA MET A 76 13.39 -18.55 -1.27
C MET A 76 12.67 -19.80 -0.76
N VAL A 77 12.53 -20.81 -1.63
CA VAL A 77 11.86 -22.08 -1.30
C VAL A 77 12.91 -23.16 -1.00
N HIS A 78 12.84 -23.73 0.20
CA HIS A 78 13.66 -24.84 0.65
C HIS A 78 12.87 -26.14 0.61
N ARG A 79 13.48 -27.20 0.07
CA ARG A 79 12.89 -28.55 0.08
C ARG A 79 13.49 -29.36 1.22
N TYR A 80 12.65 -29.77 2.16
CA TYR A 80 13.04 -30.66 3.25
C TYR A 80 12.80 -32.14 2.88
N ARG A 81 13.47 -33.05 3.61
CA ARG A 81 13.20 -34.49 3.52
C ARG A 81 11.75 -34.77 3.91
N GLY A 82 11.06 -35.64 3.16
CA GLY A 82 9.64 -35.94 3.38
C GLY A 82 8.67 -35.12 2.52
N HIS A 83 9.11 -34.55 1.39
CA HIS A 83 8.26 -33.83 0.43
C HIS A 83 7.57 -32.57 1.01
N GLN A 84 8.16 -31.95 2.03
CA GLN A 84 7.68 -30.70 2.60
C GLN A 84 8.48 -29.52 2.06
N TYR A 85 7.79 -28.41 1.78
CA TYR A 85 8.40 -27.15 1.34
C TYR A 85 8.32 -26.13 2.47
N HIS A 86 9.41 -25.38 2.63
CA HIS A 86 9.48 -24.24 3.55
C HIS A 86 9.90 -22.99 2.78
N TYR A 87 9.29 -21.87 3.12
CA TYR A 87 9.58 -20.58 2.50
C TYR A 87 10.06 -19.58 3.55
N SER A 88 11.03 -18.75 3.16
CA SER A 88 11.57 -17.65 3.96
C SER A 88 11.58 -16.38 3.09
N GLY A 89 10.98 -15.29 3.57
CA GLY A 89 10.87 -14.02 2.85
C GLY A 89 9.70 -13.14 3.30
N HIS A 90 9.63 -11.92 2.77
CA HIS A 90 8.51 -10.99 3.02
C HIS A 90 7.31 -11.39 2.14
N CYS A 91 6.32 -12.07 2.72
CA CYS A 91 5.04 -12.30 2.07
C CYS A 91 4.21 -11.01 2.20
N ILE A 92 3.93 -10.34 1.09
CA ILE A 92 2.89 -9.31 1.03
C ILE A 92 1.61 -10.05 0.63
N SER A 93 0.65 -10.11 1.55
CA SER A 93 -0.72 -10.57 1.29
C SER A 93 -1.57 -9.46 0.70
#